data_AF-A0A558J527-F1
#
_entry.id   AF-A0A558J527-F1
#
_cell.length_a   1.000
_cell.length_b   1.000
_cell.length_c   1.000
_cell.angle_alpha   90.00
_cell.angle_beta   90.00
_cell.angle_gamma   90.00
#
_symmetry.space_group_name_H-M   'P 1'
#
loop_
_entity.id
_entity.type
_entity.pdbx_description
1 polymer ?
#
loop_
_entity_poly.entity_id
_entity_poly.type
_entity_poly.pdbx_seq_one_letter_code
_entity_poly.pdbx_strand_id
1 'polypeptide(L)'
;MEISAEVLEPQVAASVRALEKLSAKEREKKPNAHFADDYNRLLNLAKEALPEVPRKLWPEEVGKTNPAMGPNHADANYVEIHSYLNQVLAILSQNIEPAEVLMG
;
A
#
# COMPACT_ATOMS: atom_id res chain seq x y z
N MET A 1 11.47 17.00 -0.19
CA MET A 1 11.85 15.58 -0.24
C MET A 1 11.35 15.08 -1.58
N GLU A 2 12.24 14.58 -2.42
CA GLU A 2 11.85 14.06 -3.74
C GLU A 2 11.00 12.80 -3.54
N ILE A 3 9.85 12.74 -4.21
CA ILE A 3 8.96 11.59 -4.16
C ILE A 3 9.40 10.67 -5.30
N SER A 4 10.10 9.59 -4.97
CA SER A 4 10.58 8.59 -5.94
C SER A 4 10.20 7.17 -5.52
N ALA A 5 10.22 6.23 -6.46
CA ALA A 5 9.91 4.84 -6.18
C ALA A 5 10.86 4.23 -5.14
N GLU A 6 12.15 4.57 -5.20
CA GLU A 6 13.21 4.11 -4.30
C GLU A 6 12.99 4.54 -2.85
N VAL A 7 12.39 5.73 -2.64
CA VAL A 7 12.07 6.27 -1.32
C VAL A 7 10.80 5.62 -0.75
N LEU A 8 9.85 5.25 -1.61
CA LEU A 8 8.55 4.73 -1.20
C LEU A 8 8.52 3.20 -1.04
N GLU A 9 9.26 2.45 -1.87
CA GLU A 9 9.36 0.99 -1.80
C GLU A 9 9.61 0.48 -0.37
N PRO A 10 10.62 0.97 0.39
CA PRO A 10 10.87 0.44 1.72
C PRO A 10 9.75 0.76 2.72
N GLN A 11 9.02 1.87 2.52
CA GLN A 11 7.88 2.24 3.36
C GLN A 11 6.69 1.32 3.11
N VAL A 12 6.41 1.00 1.85
CA VAL A 12 5.35 0.05 1.46
C VAL A 12 5.73 -1.35 1.92
N ALA A 13 6.99 -1.77 1.71
CA ALA A 13 7.50 -3.07 2.15
C ALA A 13 7.42 -3.26 3.67
N ALA A 14 7.72 -2.22 4.46
CA ALA A 14 7.56 -2.26 5.91
C ALA A 14 6.09 -2.46 6.32
N SER A 15 5.16 -1.84 5.61
CA SER A 15 3.72 -1.97 5.86
C SER A 15 3.22 -3.38 5.53
N VAL A 16 3.67 -3.96 4.41
CA VAL A 16 3.43 -5.38 4.05
C VAL A 16 3.91 -6.30 5.17
N ARG A 17 5.19 -6.18 5.57
CA ARG A 17 5.79 -7.02 6.63
C ARG A 17 5.08 -6.87 7.99
N ALA A 18 4.50 -5.72 8.28
CA ALA A 18 3.72 -5.53 9.50
C ALA A 18 2.44 -6.37 9.48
N LEU A 19 1.74 -6.44 8.35
CA LEU A 19 0.51 -7.23 8.19
C LEU A 19 0.80 -8.75 8.15
N GLU A 20 1.97 -9.14 7.67
CA GLU A 20 2.42 -10.54 7.70
C GLU A 20 2.62 -11.08 9.13
N LYS A 21 2.80 -10.21 10.13
CA LYS A 21 2.91 -10.62 11.54
C LYS A 21 1.57 -10.96 12.18
N LEU A 22 0.45 -10.55 11.57
CA LEU A 22 -0.89 -10.87 12.05
C LEU A 22 -1.19 -12.35 11.83
N SER A 23 -1.87 -12.99 12.77
CA SER A 23 -2.41 -14.34 12.60
C SER A 23 -3.52 -14.36 11.54
N ALA A 24 -3.83 -15.54 10.98
CA ALA A 24 -4.89 -15.69 9.98
C ALA A 24 -6.24 -15.12 10.47
N LYS A 25 -6.60 -15.41 11.73
CA LYS A 25 -7.84 -14.93 12.36
C LYS A 25 -7.87 -13.41 12.55
N GLU A 26 -6.72 -12.77 12.76
CA GLU A 26 -6.65 -11.31 12.87
C GLU A 26 -6.79 -10.64 11.52
N ARG A 27 -6.27 -11.27 10.44
CA ARG A 27 -6.32 -10.69 9.10
C ARG A 27 -7.74 -10.61 8.52
N GLU A 28 -8.65 -11.46 8.96
CA GLU A 28 -10.07 -11.42 8.55
C GLU A 28 -10.84 -10.21 9.12
N LYS A 29 -10.27 -9.50 10.11
CA LYS A 29 -10.92 -8.36 10.74
C LYS A 29 -10.82 -7.10 9.88
N LYS A 30 -11.80 -6.22 10.03
CA LYS A 30 -11.74 -4.85 9.51
C LYS A 30 -10.88 -3.97 10.42
N PRO A 31 -9.81 -3.34 9.91
CA PRO A 31 -9.06 -2.35 10.68
C PRO A 31 -9.88 -1.11 10.99
N ASN A 32 -9.33 -0.28 11.87
CA ASN A 32 -9.79 1.09 12.06
C ASN A 32 -9.59 1.92 10.79
N ALA A 33 -10.39 2.97 10.65
CA ALA A 33 -10.35 3.90 9.52
C ALA A 33 -8.97 4.47 9.18
N HIS A 34 -8.08 4.66 10.17
CA HIS A 34 -6.75 5.20 9.92
C HIS A 34 -5.89 4.30 9.00
N PHE A 35 -6.13 2.99 8.98
CA PHE A 35 -5.42 2.09 8.05
C PHE A 35 -5.76 2.38 6.60
N ALA A 36 -7.02 2.74 6.32
CA ALA A 36 -7.44 3.16 4.98
C ALA A 36 -6.75 4.47 4.60
N ASP A 37 -6.65 5.42 5.54
CA ASP A 37 -5.96 6.69 5.32
C ASP A 37 -4.46 6.49 5.05
N ASP A 38 -3.80 5.65 5.83
CA ASP A 38 -2.38 5.33 5.65
C ASP A 38 -2.11 4.62 4.31
N TYR A 39 -2.95 3.63 3.95
CA TYR A 39 -2.86 2.96 2.65
C TYR A 39 -3.10 3.93 1.48
N ASN A 40 -4.18 4.71 1.51
CA ASN A 40 -4.51 5.65 0.42
C ASN A 40 -3.42 6.73 0.28
N ARG A 41 -2.82 7.16 1.39
CA ARG A 41 -1.67 8.07 1.37
C ARG A 41 -0.47 7.44 0.63
N LEU A 42 -0.10 6.20 0.97
CA LEU A 42 1.00 5.50 0.30
C LEU A 42 0.70 5.26 -1.18
N LEU A 43 -0.52 4.87 -1.53
CA LEU A 43 -0.97 4.68 -2.90
C LEU A 43 -0.85 5.98 -3.71
N ASN A 44 -1.30 7.11 -3.17
CA ASN A 44 -1.24 8.40 -3.86
C ASN A 44 0.21 8.87 -4.06
N LEU A 45 1.06 8.72 -3.04
CA LEU A 45 2.48 9.00 -3.18
C LEU A 45 3.14 8.10 -4.24
N ALA A 46 2.77 6.82 -4.32
CA ALA A 46 3.30 5.91 -5.32
C ALA A 46 2.86 6.30 -6.74
N LYS A 47 1.61 6.71 -6.92
CA LYS A 47 1.10 7.25 -8.20
C LYS A 47 1.82 8.56 -8.60
N GLU A 48 2.15 9.40 -7.62
CA GLU A 48 2.92 10.64 -7.85
C GLU A 48 4.38 10.35 -8.22
N ALA A 49 4.97 9.29 -7.65
CA ALA A 49 6.34 8.87 -7.94
C ALA A 49 6.50 8.27 -9.35
N LEU A 50 5.43 7.65 -9.88
CA LEU A 50 5.43 6.92 -11.16
C LEU A 50 4.24 7.36 -12.04
N PRO A 51 4.19 8.63 -12.47
CA PRO A 51 3.06 9.18 -13.22
C PRO A 51 2.86 8.53 -14.60
N GLU A 52 3.88 7.89 -15.15
CA GLU A 52 3.86 7.14 -16.41
C GLU A 52 3.15 5.78 -16.31
N VAL A 53 3.03 5.21 -15.10
CA VAL A 53 2.35 3.92 -14.91
C VAL A 53 0.84 4.08 -15.12
N PRO A 54 0.21 3.31 -16.03
CA PRO A 54 -1.22 3.43 -16.30
C PRO A 54 -2.09 3.29 -15.05
N ARG A 55 -3.03 4.24 -14.85
CA ARG A 55 -3.92 4.30 -13.68
C ARG A 55 -4.63 2.97 -13.34
N LYS A 56 -5.00 2.19 -14.36
CA LYS A 56 -5.69 0.90 -14.23
C LYS A 56 -4.84 -0.22 -13.60
N LEU A 57 -3.52 -0.04 -13.50
CA LEU A 57 -2.62 -1.02 -12.88
C LEU A 57 -2.54 -0.83 -11.36
N TRP A 58 -2.94 0.34 -10.86
CA TRP A 58 -2.94 0.63 -9.44
C TRP A 58 -4.18 0.02 -8.76
N PRO A 59 -4.05 -0.49 -7.54
CA PRO A 59 -5.21 -0.93 -6.77
C PRO A 59 -6.13 0.24 -6.42
N GLU A 60 -7.38 -0.06 -6.09
CA GLU A 60 -8.38 0.95 -5.72
C GLU A 60 -8.09 1.56 -4.34
N GLU A 61 -8.60 2.77 -4.14
CA GLU A 61 -8.58 3.41 -2.82
C GLU A 61 -9.55 2.69 -1.87
N VAL A 62 -9.14 2.56 -0.61
CA VAL A 62 -9.97 1.92 0.42
C VAL A 62 -10.88 2.98 1.02
N GLY A 63 -12.19 2.74 0.92
CA GLY A 63 -13.20 3.55 1.58
C GLY A 63 -13.21 3.40 3.11
N LYS A 64 -13.99 4.24 3.76
CA LYS A 64 -14.17 4.24 5.21
C LYS A 64 -15.65 4.26 5.54
N THR A 65 -16.07 3.37 6.44
CA THR A 65 -17.41 3.41 7.03
C THR A 65 -17.36 4.23 8.32
N ASN A 66 -18.19 5.27 8.37
CA ASN A 66 -18.41 6.10 9.56
C ASN A 66 -19.83 5.87 10.08
N PRO A 67 -20.03 4.86 10.96
CA PRO A 67 -21.35 4.56 11.50
C PRO A 67 -21.81 5.67 12.45
N ALA A 68 -23.13 5.88 12.55
CA ALA A 68 -23.70 6.88 13.46
C ALA A 68 -23.35 6.65 14.94
N MET A 69 -23.08 5.39 15.33
CA MET A 69 -22.53 5.01 16.62
C MET A 69 -21.50 3.89 16.45
N GLY A 70 -20.39 3.98 17.18
CA GLY A 70 -19.30 3.00 17.15
C GLY A 70 -18.02 3.52 16.47
N PRO A 71 -16.95 2.70 16.45
CA PRO A 71 -15.68 3.06 15.83
C PRO A 71 -15.75 3.08 14.31
N ASN A 72 -14.96 3.97 13.70
CA ASN A 72 -14.80 4.05 12.26
C ASN A 72 -13.89 2.94 11.75
N HIS A 73 -14.29 2.29 10.67
CA HIS A 73 -13.57 1.17 10.09
C HIS A 73 -13.20 1.45 8.64
N ALA A 74 -12.10 0.82 8.20
CA ALA A 74 -11.85 0.66 6.78
C ALA A 74 -12.92 -0.24 6.16
N ASP A 75 -13.30 0.03 4.92
CA ASP A 75 -14.28 -0.81 4.22
C ASP A 75 -13.69 -2.19 3.87
N ALA A 76 -12.39 -2.23 3.61
CA ALA A 76 -11.59 -3.42 3.37
C ALA A 76 -11.06 -4.04 4.67
N ASN A 77 -10.89 -5.37 4.69
CA ASN A 77 -10.22 -6.10 5.77
C ASN A 77 -8.67 -6.08 5.61
N TYR A 78 -7.95 -6.60 6.60
CA TYR A 78 -6.48 -6.64 6.53
C TYR A 78 -5.94 -7.53 5.40
N VAL A 79 -6.64 -8.59 4.99
CA VAL A 79 -6.22 -9.43 3.83
C VAL A 79 -6.26 -8.62 2.54
N GLU A 80 -7.34 -7.87 2.31
CA GLU A 80 -7.52 -7.03 1.13
C GLU A 80 -6.47 -5.92 1.10
N ILE A 81 -6.30 -5.18 2.22
CA ILE A 81 -5.29 -4.13 2.34
C ILE A 81 -3.88 -4.70 2.13
N HIS A 82 -3.58 -5.88 2.66
CA HIS A 82 -2.31 -6.56 2.44
C HIS A 82 -2.09 -6.89 0.95
N SER A 83 -3.12 -7.40 0.26
CA SER A 83 -3.05 -7.67 -1.18
C SER A 83 -2.80 -6.40 -1.97
N TYR A 84 -3.48 -5.30 -1.63
CA TYR A 84 -3.29 -4.01 -2.30
C TYR A 84 -1.90 -3.44 -2.08
N LEU A 85 -1.38 -3.50 -0.85
CA LEU A 85 -0.01 -3.06 -0.54
C LEU A 85 1.04 -3.89 -1.29
N ASN A 86 0.84 -5.20 -1.44
CA ASN A 86 1.71 -6.05 -2.26
C ASN A 86 1.68 -5.66 -3.74
N GLN A 87 0.52 -5.29 -4.28
CA GLN A 87 0.42 -4.80 -5.65
C GLN A 87 1.15 -3.46 -5.83
N VAL A 88 0.98 -2.52 -4.90
CA VAL A 88 1.74 -1.25 -4.90
C VAL A 88 3.24 -1.53 -4.83
N LEU A 89 3.67 -2.43 -3.94
CA LEU A 89 5.06 -2.81 -3.79
C LEU A 89 5.64 -3.38 -5.09
N ALA A 90 4.92 -4.30 -5.72
CA ALA A 90 5.35 -4.91 -6.98
C ALA A 90 5.52 -3.87 -8.10
N ILE A 91 4.62 -2.89 -8.20
CA ILE A 91 4.73 -1.79 -9.19
C ILE A 91 5.97 -0.94 -8.88
N LEU A 92 6.17 -0.54 -7.63
CA LEU A 92 7.35 0.24 -7.23
C LEU A 92 8.64 -0.51 -7.54
N SER A 93 8.77 -1.78 -7.13
CA SER A 93 9.98 -2.57 -7.35
C SER A 93 10.30 -2.82 -8.83
N GLN A 94 9.30 -2.88 -9.71
CA GLN A 94 9.52 -3.02 -11.16
C GLN A 94 10.07 -1.75 -11.81
N ASN A 95 9.92 -0.59 -11.16
CA ASN A 95 10.35 0.70 -11.67
C ASN A 95 11.54 1.28 -10.87
N ILE A 96 12.22 0.43 -10.09
CA ILE A 96 13.53 0.73 -9.51
C ILE A 96 14.56 0.07 -10.40
N GLU A 97 15.53 0.86 -10.88
CA GLU A 97 16.63 0.29 -11.67
C GLU A 97 17.39 -0.74 -10.81
N PRO A 98 17.70 -1.94 -11.35
CA PRO A 98 18.61 -2.85 -10.67
C PRO A 98 19.94 -2.14 -10.49
N ALA A 99 20.47 -2.14 -9.26
CA ALA A 99 21.69 -1.40 -8.93
C ALA A 99 22.95 -1.82 -9.71
N GLU A 100 22.91 -2.83 -10.59
CA GLU A 100 24.07 -3.28 -11.36
C GLU A 100 23.70 -3.80 -12.78
N VAL A 101 24.00 -3.01 -13.80
CA VAL A 101 24.74 -3.46 -15.00
C VAL A 101 25.72 -2.34 -15.41
N LEU A 102 26.64 -1.97 -14.51
CA LEU A 102 27.84 -1.19 -14.83
C LEU A 102 29.10 -1.88 -14.31
N MET A 103 29.14 -3.21 -14.40
CA MET A 103 30.38 -3.97 -14.36
C MET A 103 30.37 -5.01 -15.48
N GLY A 104 31.13 -4.74 -16.55
CA GLY A 104 31.32 -5.62 -17.70
C GLY A 104 31.64 -4.85 -18.97
#